data_AF-A0A9D2AJ09-F1
#
_entry.id   AF-A0A9D2AJ09-F1
#
_cell.length_a   1.000
_cell.length_b   1.000
_cell.length_c   1.000
_cell.angle_alpha   90.00
_cell.angle_beta   90.00
_cell.angle_gamma   90.00
#
_symmetry.space_group_name_H-M   'P 1'
#
loop_
_entity.id
_entity.type
_entity.pdbx_description
1 polymer ?
#
loop_
_entity_poly.entity_id
_entity_poly.type
_entity_poly.pdbx_seq_one_letter_code
_entity_poly.pdbx_strand_id
1 'polypeptide(L)' 'MPRVGGARCDVCGRVDYDTGNWSFVWRVFKLRGWTVERGRVYRCPDCSRAYRRALDNEAADREGAGHASE' A
#
# COMPACT_ATOMS: atom_id res chain seq x y z
N MET A 1 -24.94 -2.48 14.55
CA MET A 1 -24.12 -1.25 14.70
C MET A 1 -23.26 -1.11 13.45
N PRO A 2 -23.54 -0.18 12.52
CA PRO A 2 -22.64 0.06 11.41
C PRO A 2 -21.40 0.76 11.98
N ARG A 3 -20.28 0.04 12.05
CA ARG A 3 -18.99 0.65 12.37
C ARG A 3 -18.47 1.22 11.04
N VAL A 4 -18.26 2.52 10.98
CA VAL A 4 -17.64 3.15 9.81
C VAL A 4 -16.13 2.97 9.99
N GLY A 5 -15.45 2.36 9.02
CA GLY A 5 -14.00 2.20 9.03
C GLY A 5 -13.39 3.07 7.95
N GLY A 6 -12.59 4.06 8.35
CA GLY A 6 -11.86 4.95 7.44
C GLY A 6 -10.38 4.58 7.31
N ALA A 7 -9.83 4.82 6.13
CA ALA A 7 -8.42 4.75 5.81
C ALA A 7 -7.93 6.11 5.33
N ARG A 8 -6.77 6.56 5.82
CA ARG A 8 -6.07 7.73 5.31
C ARG A 8 -4.67 7.33 4.89
N CYS A 9 -4.29 7.71 3.68
CA CYS A 9 -2.94 7.55 3.19
C CYS A 9 -2.04 8.59 3.87
N ASP A 10 -0.99 8.13 4.55
CA ASP A 10 0.00 9.01 5.18
C ASP A 10 0.93 9.70 4.15
N VAL A 11 0.97 9.20 2.90
CA VAL A 11 1.85 9.75 1.83
C VAL A 11 1.19 10.90 1.09
N CYS A 12 -0.01 10.69 0.56
CA CYS A 12 -0.70 11.68 -0.28
C CYS A 12 -1.94 12.29 0.38
N GLY A 13 -2.27 11.89 1.62
CA GLY A 13 -3.44 12.38 2.33
C GLY A 13 -4.79 11.85 1.83
N ARG A 14 -4.82 11.01 0.78
CA ARG A 14 -6.06 10.42 0.27
C ARG A 14 -6.81 9.68 1.38
N VAL A 15 -8.08 10.02 1.54
CA VAL A 15 -9.02 9.35 2.45
C VAL A 15 -9.99 8.49 1.67
N ASP A 16 -10.31 7.34 2.25
CA ASP A 16 -11.22 6.35 1.69
C ASP A 16 -11.96 5.70 2.88
N TYR A 17 -13.23 5.37 2.72
CA TYR A 17 -14.07 4.91 3.82
C TYR A 17 -15.03 3.85 3.35
N ASP A 18 -15.25 2.88 4.23
CA ASP A 18 -16.14 1.76 3.96
C ASP A 18 -16.97 1.46 5.22
N THR A 19 -18.18 0.94 5.01
CA THR A 19 -19.15 0.69 6.07
C THR A 19 -19.22 -0.80 6.36
N GLY A 20 -18.85 -1.20 7.57
CA GLY A 20 -18.89 -2.62 7.94
C GLY A 20 -18.10 -2.94 9.18
N ASN A 21 -17.99 -4.22 9.51
CA ASN A 21 -17.08 -4.64 10.58
C ASN A 21 -15.63 -4.32 10.17
N TRP A 22 -14.75 -4.01 11.13
CA TRP A 22 -13.34 -3.71 10.90
C TRP A 22 -12.64 -4.80 10.06
N SER A 23 -12.95 -6.07 10.32
CA SER A 23 -12.43 -7.20 9.53
C SER A 23 -12.86 -7.18 8.06
N PHE A 24 -14.09 -6.73 7.77
CA PHE A 24 -14.59 -6.58 6.40
C PHE A 24 -13.92 -5.39 5.71
N VAL A 25 -13.93 -4.24 6.36
CA VAL A 25 -13.31 -3.00 5.84
C VAL A 25 -11.84 -3.21 5.51
N TRP A 26 -11.08 -3.85 6.41
CA TRP A 26 -9.68 -4.21 6.19
C TRP A 26 -9.48 -5.13 4.98
N ARG A 27 -10.36 -6.12 4.80
CA ARG A 27 -10.32 -7.05 3.66
C ARG A 27 -10.60 -6.33 2.34
N VAL A 28 -11.57 -5.42 2.32
CA VAL A 28 -11.88 -4.58 1.16
C VAL A 28 -10.68 -3.70 0.81
N PHE A 29 -10.07 -3.03 1.78
CA PHE A 29 -8.88 -2.22 1.56
C PHE A 29 -7.72 -3.04 0.99
N LYS A 30 -7.46 -4.23 1.54
CA LYS A 30 -6.46 -5.15 0.98
C LYS A 30 -6.75 -5.56 -0.46
N LEU A 31 -7.99 -5.91 -0.78
CA LEU A 31 -8.40 -6.26 -2.15
C LEU A 31 -8.23 -5.09 -3.13
N ARG A 32 -8.48 -3.86 -2.66
CA ARG A 32 -8.23 -2.63 -3.42
C ARG A 32 -6.74 -2.26 -3.53
N GLY A 33 -5.84 -3.03 -2.92
CA GLY A 33 -4.40 -2.78 -2.96
C GLY A 33 -3.91 -1.71 -1.99
N TRP A 34 -4.73 -1.32 -1.01
CA TRP A 34 -4.24 -0.51 0.11
C TRP A 34 -3.31 -1.33 0.99
N THR A 35 -2.30 -0.67 1.54
CA THR A 35 -1.37 -1.32 2.45
C THR A 35 -1.82 -1.13 3.89
N VAL A 36 -1.91 -2.26 4.59
CA VAL A 36 -2.52 -2.33 5.90
C VAL A 36 -1.63 -3.13 6.84
N GLU A 37 -1.21 -2.51 7.93
CA GLU A 37 -0.26 -3.06 8.90
C GLU A 37 -0.75 -2.79 10.31
N ARG A 38 -0.55 -3.77 11.22
CA ARG A 38 -1.00 -3.68 12.64
C ARG A 38 -2.45 -3.22 12.82
N GLY A 39 -3.31 -3.57 11.88
CA GLY A 39 -4.72 -3.18 11.91
C GLY A 39 -4.96 -1.70 11.64
N ARG A 40 -4.06 -0.98 10.95
CA ARG A 40 -4.27 0.37 10.42
C ARG A 40 -3.90 0.43 8.94
N VAL A 41 -4.73 1.12 8.16
CA VAL A 41 -4.44 1.42 6.76
C VAL A 41 -3.56 2.66 6.69
N TYR A 42 -2.41 2.56 6.03
CA TYR A 42 -1.39 3.62 6.00
C TYR A 42 -1.05 4.12 4.60
N ARG A 43 -1.33 3.35 3.54
CA ARG A 43 -0.96 3.74 2.16
C ARG A 43 -2.00 3.33 1.12
N CYS A 44 -2.33 4.26 0.23
CA CYS A 44 -3.25 4.04 -0.89
C CYS A 44 -2.59 3.25 -2.03
N PRO A 45 -3.37 2.59 -2.91
CA PRO A 45 -2.84 1.74 -3.97
C PRO A 45 -1.89 2.47 -4.93
N ASP A 46 -2.13 3.75 -5.24
CA ASP A 46 -1.25 4.54 -6.09
C ASP A 46 0.13 4.73 -5.45
N CYS A 47 0.18 5.17 -4.19
CA CYS A 47 1.43 5.33 -3.45
C CYS A 47 2.11 3.98 -3.21
N SER A 48 1.34 2.90 -3.01
CA SER A 48 1.89 1.55 -2.84
C SER A 48 2.49 1.00 -4.14
N ARG A 49 1.87 1.29 -5.29
CA ARG A 49 2.43 0.95 -6.61
C ARG A 49 3.71 1.75 -6.88
N ALA A 50 3.70 3.06 -6.62
CA ALA A 50 4.89 3.89 -6.78
C ALA A 50 6.05 3.40 -5.91
N TYR A 51 5.78 3.06 -4.65
CA TYR A 51 6.76 2.48 -3.75
C TYR A 51 7.29 1.12 -4.24
N ARG A 52 6.41 0.24 -4.73
CA ARG A 52 6.82 -1.07 -5.23
C ARG A 52 7.67 -0.95 -6.51
N ARG A 53 7.36 0.00 -7.38
CA ARG A 53 8.21 0.33 -8.55
C ARG A 53 9.56 0.89 -8.14
N ALA A 54 9.62 1.72 -7.10
CA ALA A 54 10.90 2.20 -6.57
C ALA A 54 11.77 1.05 -6.06
N LEU A 55 11.19 0.13 -5.27
CA LEU A 55 11.89 -1.07 -4.79
C LEU A 55 12.35 -1.98 -5.93
N ASP A 56 11.53 -2.14 -6.97
CA ASP A 56 11.86 -2.95 -8.16
C ASP A 56 13.02 -2.32 -8.94
N ASN A 57 13.01 -0.99 -9.12
CA ASN A 57 14.13 -0.26 -9.72
C ASN A 57 15.41 -0.36 -8.86
N GLU A 58 15.30 -0.30 -7.53
CA GLU A 58 16.45 -0.47 -6.62
C GLU A 58 16.99 -1.91 -6.61
N ALA A 59 16.12 -2.90 -6.82
CA ALA A 59 16.54 -4.29 -7.01
C ALA A 59 17.25 -4.46 -8.36
N ALA A 60 16.66 -3.92 -9.43
CA ALA A 60 17.23 -3.93 -10.77
C ALA A 60 18.57 -3.19 -10.85
N ASP A 61 18.75 -2.09 -10.12
CA ASP A 61 20.03 -1.37 -10.02
C ASP A 61 21.10 -2.23 -9.34
N ARG A 62 20.78 -2.92 -8.24
CA ARG A 62 21.71 -3.88 -7.61
C ARG A 62 22.07 -5.05 -8.51
N GLU A 63 21.12 -5.55 -9.29
CA GLU A 63 21.35 -6.67 -10.21
C GLU A 63 22.11 -6.24 -11.48
N GLY A 64 21.88 -5.00 -11.95
CA GLY A 64 22.62 -4.39 -13.06
C GLY A 64 24.06 -3.99 -12.73
N ALA A 65 24.37 -3.72 -11.46
CA ALA A 65 25.73 -3.45 -11.00
C ALA A 65 26.65 -4.69 -11.00
N GLY A 66 26.11 -5.90 -11.23
CA GLY A 66 26.88 -7.15 -11.30
C GLY A 66 27.35 -7.58 -12.70
N HIS A 67 26.93 -6.89 -13.76
CA HIS A 67 27.20 -7.28 -15.16
C HIS A 67 27.99 -6.23 -15.97
N ALA A 68 28.74 -5.37 -15.29
CA ALA A 68 29.67 -4.43 -15.93
C ALA A 68 31.07 -4.58 -15.32
N SER A 69 31.69 -5.75 -15.50
CA SER A 69 33.15 -5.87 -15.45
C SER A 69 33.60 -6.96 -16.42
N GLU A 70 34.16 -6.48 -17.53
CA GLU A 70 35.28 -7.05 -18.32
C GLU A 70 35.00 -8.26 -19.24
#